data_AF-A0A7Y2DHY2-F1
#
_entry.id   AF-A0A7Y2DHY2-F1
#
_cell.length_a   1.000
_cell.length_b   1.000
_cell.length_c   1.000
_cell.angle_alpha   90.00
_cell.angle_beta   90.00
_cell.angle_gamma   90.00
#
_symmetry.space_group_name_H-M   'P 1'
#
loop_
_entity.id
_entity.type
_entity.pdbx_description
1 polymer ?
#
loop_
_entity_poly.entity_id
_entity_poly.type
_entity_poly.pdbx_seq_one_letter_code
_entity_poly.pdbx_strand_id
1 'polypeptide(L)'
;MNLVAHSHYKRVPNYRDLTPKEEWDLLEKGLNRVTDTCIPEEEAFRRLQEHIFAIWKDAEEKGERYLPHEFMYKMLLSGVLEEHYEIDLKDSWMYAAAEKNLPIVCPGWEDSTMGNIFASYVVKGELTASTMKSGIEYMTFLADWYTENSENGIGFFQIGGGIAGDFPICVVPMLYQDLERTDTPFWSYFCQISDSTTSYGSYSGAVPNEKITWGKLDINTPKYIIESDATIVAPLIFAYLLNL
;
A
#
# COMPACT_ATOMS: atom_id res chain seq x y z
N MET A 1 11.47 -0.76 3.60
CA MET A 1 11.18 -0.12 4.89
C MET A 1 12.49 0.48 5.33
N ASN A 2 12.74 1.77 5.10
CA ASN A 2 14.07 2.34 5.42
C ASN A 2 14.27 2.51 6.93
N LEU A 3 13.21 2.40 7.74
CA LEU A 3 13.33 2.53 9.19
C LEU A 3 14.24 1.46 9.80
N VAL A 4 14.19 0.24 9.29
CA VAL A 4 15.00 -0.91 9.71
C VAL A 4 15.80 -1.40 8.51
N ALA A 5 17.03 -1.88 8.71
CA ALA A 5 17.90 -2.45 7.67
C ALA A 5 18.38 -1.47 6.58
N HIS A 6 18.23 -0.15 6.75
CA HIS A 6 18.60 0.88 5.76
C HIS A 6 20.00 0.67 5.16
N SER A 7 21.00 0.50 6.02
CA SER A 7 22.41 0.35 5.67
C SER A 7 22.74 -1.01 5.03
N HIS A 8 21.80 -1.95 5.05
CA HIS A 8 21.97 -3.31 4.53
C HIS A 8 21.43 -3.48 3.11
N TYR A 9 20.67 -2.50 2.59
CA TYR A 9 20.26 -2.47 1.20
C TYR A 9 21.46 -2.37 0.26
N LYS A 10 21.47 -3.17 -0.81
CA LYS A 10 22.57 -3.18 -1.78
C LYS A 10 22.09 -2.72 -3.14
N ARG A 11 22.84 -1.81 -3.76
CA ARG A 11 22.55 -1.33 -5.12
C ARG A 11 23.23 -2.23 -6.15
N VAL A 12 22.52 -2.51 -7.23
CA VAL A 12 22.99 -3.29 -8.38
C VAL A 12 22.79 -2.45 -9.65
N PRO A 13 23.72 -1.55 -9.99
CA PRO A 13 23.53 -0.59 -11.08
C PRO A 13 23.36 -1.26 -12.45
N ASN A 14 23.95 -2.43 -12.64
CA ASN A 14 23.93 -3.24 -13.86
C ASN A 14 22.85 -4.34 -13.83
N TYR A 15 21.76 -4.15 -13.08
CA TYR A 15 20.72 -5.17 -12.86
C TYR A 15 20.07 -5.74 -14.13
N ARG A 16 20.18 -5.05 -15.28
CA ARG A 16 19.65 -5.51 -16.58
C ARG A 16 20.52 -6.57 -17.24
N ASP A 17 21.78 -6.68 -16.84
CA ASP A 17 22.79 -7.53 -17.48
C ASP A 17 23.19 -8.74 -16.64
N LEU A 18 22.52 -8.96 -15.49
CA LEU A 18 22.81 -10.10 -14.62
C LEU A 18 22.50 -11.43 -15.32
N THR A 19 23.43 -12.36 -15.19
CA THR A 19 23.25 -13.76 -15.62
C THR A 19 22.37 -14.53 -14.63
N PRO A 20 21.73 -15.64 -15.05
CA PRO A 20 20.97 -16.49 -14.13
C PRO A 20 21.79 -16.99 -12.92
N LYS A 21 23.11 -17.18 -13.08
CA LYS A 21 23.99 -17.59 -11.98
C LYS A 21 24.19 -16.43 -10.98
N GLU A 22 24.36 -15.21 -11.45
CA GLU A 22 24.47 -14.05 -10.56
C GLU A 22 23.17 -13.77 -9.81
N GLU A 23 22.01 -13.98 -10.44
CA GLU A 23 20.71 -13.92 -9.74
C GLU A 23 20.61 -14.99 -8.64
N TRP A 24 21.05 -16.22 -8.93
CA TRP A 24 21.12 -17.29 -7.93
C TRP A 24 22.08 -16.93 -6.78
N ASP A 25 23.23 -16.32 -7.08
CA ASP A 25 24.18 -15.90 -6.05
C ASP A 25 23.62 -14.78 -5.17
N LEU A 26 22.68 -13.96 -5.66
CA LEU A 26 21.93 -13.01 -4.82
C LEU A 26 20.96 -13.76 -3.89
N LEU A 27 20.24 -14.75 -4.41
CA LEU A 27 19.35 -15.60 -3.61
C LEU A 27 20.11 -16.34 -2.50
N GLU A 28 21.25 -16.96 -2.81
CA GLU A 28 22.10 -17.66 -1.82
C GLU A 28 22.61 -16.73 -0.71
N LYS A 29 22.66 -15.41 -0.97
CA LYS A 29 23.04 -14.38 0.00
C LYS A 29 21.83 -13.77 0.73
N GLY A 30 20.61 -14.24 0.48
CA GLY A 30 19.38 -13.68 1.04
C GLY A 30 19.07 -12.27 0.53
N LEU A 31 19.46 -11.95 -0.70
CA LEU A 31 19.27 -10.63 -1.32
C LEU A 31 18.15 -10.67 -2.37
N ASN A 32 16.94 -10.31 -1.97
CA ASN A 32 15.79 -10.22 -2.87
C ASN A 32 15.85 -8.92 -3.68
N ARG A 33 15.83 -8.99 -5.02
CA ARG A 33 16.04 -7.81 -5.87
C ARG A 33 14.74 -7.24 -6.43
N VAL A 34 14.60 -5.93 -6.33
CA VAL A 34 13.62 -5.11 -7.05
C VAL A 34 14.41 -4.13 -7.90
N THR A 35 14.32 -4.28 -9.23
CA THR A 35 15.10 -3.47 -10.19
C THR A 35 16.59 -3.41 -9.82
N ASP A 36 17.11 -2.25 -9.47
CA ASP A 36 18.51 -1.98 -9.15
C ASP A 36 18.81 -2.03 -7.63
N THR A 37 17.88 -2.55 -6.82
CA THR A 37 17.98 -2.58 -5.36
C THR A 37 17.74 -3.99 -4.80
N CYS A 38 18.69 -4.47 -4.01
CA CYS A 38 18.57 -5.69 -3.23
C CYS A 38 18.13 -5.37 -1.80
N ILE A 39 17.11 -6.09 -1.36
CA ILE A 39 16.52 -6.06 -0.03
C ILE A 39 17.08 -7.26 0.75
N PRO A 40 17.77 -7.03 1.89
CA PRO A 40 18.31 -8.09 2.73
C PRO A 40 17.18 -8.79 3.50
N GLU A 41 16.90 -10.06 3.20
CA GLU A 41 15.74 -10.76 3.76
C GLU A 41 15.77 -10.85 5.29
N GLU A 42 16.92 -11.26 5.84
CA GLU A 42 17.08 -11.44 7.29
C GLU A 42 16.86 -10.14 8.06
N GLU A 43 17.50 -9.08 7.59
CA GLU A 43 17.51 -7.77 8.25
C GLU A 43 16.18 -7.03 8.07
N ALA A 44 15.57 -7.11 6.88
CA ALA A 44 14.36 -6.35 6.54
C ALA A 44 13.06 -7.07 6.92
N PHE A 45 13.04 -8.40 6.99
CA PHE A 45 11.82 -9.17 7.20
C PHE A 45 11.91 -10.16 8.37
N ARG A 46 12.96 -10.99 8.46
CA ARG A 46 13.04 -12.02 9.52
C ARG A 46 13.19 -11.40 10.90
N ARG A 47 13.93 -10.30 11.02
CA ARG A 47 14.00 -9.52 12.27
C ARG A 47 12.62 -9.03 12.74
N LEU A 48 11.77 -8.59 11.83
CA LEU A 48 10.41 -8.13 12.17
C LEU A 48 9.47 -9.29 12.52
N GLN A 49 9.78 -10.50 12.06
CA GLN A 49 8.90 -11.65 12.11
C GLN A 49 8.56 -12.07 13.56
N GLU A 50 9.52 -12.04 14.50
CA GLU A 50 9.22 -12.43 15.88
C GLU A 50 8.29 -11.42 16.56
N HIS A 51 8.54 -10.12 16.35
CA HIS A 51 7.78 -9.05 16.98
C HIS A 51 6.35 -9.00 16.45
N ILE A 52 6.19 -9.08 15.12
CA ILE A 52 4.85 -9.03 14.52
C ILE A 52 4.04 -10.29 14.85
N PHE A 53 4.70 -11.46 14.95
CA PHE A 53 4.04 -12.69 15.38
C PHE A 53 3.51 -12.58 16.80
N ALA A 54 4.28 -12.03 17.73
CA ALA A 54 3.82 -11.82 19.11
C ALA A 54 2.56 -10.93 19.16
N ILE A 55 2.49 -9.88 18.33
CA ILE A 55 1.33 -8.98 18.26
C ILE A 55 0.13 -9.70 17.64
N TRP A 56 0.31 -10.48 16.58
CA TRP A 56 -0.77 -11.31 16.02
C TRP A 56 -1.31 -12.31 17.03
N LYS A 57 -0.42 -12.96 17.78
CA LYS A 57 -0.80 -13.96 18.77
C LYS A 57 -1.55 -13.37 19.94
N ASP A 58 -1.08 -12.24 20.46
CA ASP A 58 -1.75 -11.48 21.53
C ASP A 58 -3.18 -11.05 21.10
N ALA A 59 -3.34 -10.56 19.87
CA ALA A 59 -4.66 -10.22 19.34
C ALA A 59 -5.57 -11.45 19.24
N GLU A 60 -5.07 -12.57 18.71
CA GLU A 60 -5.84 -13.82 18.60
C GLU A 60 -6.28 -14.35 19.97
N GLU A 61 -5.39 -14.36 20.97
CA GLU A 61 -5.68 -14.82 22.33
C GLU A 61 -6.73 -13.95 23.03
N LYS A 62 -6.79 -12.66 22.68
CA LYS A 62 -7.82 -11.72 23.14
C LYS A 62 -9.11 -11.76 22.31
N GLY A 63 -9.15 -12.53 21.22
CA GLY A 63 -10.26 -12.55 20.28
C GLY A 63 -10.40 -11.26 19.47
N GLU A 64 -9.33 -10.47 19.37
CA GLU A 64 -9.27 -9.22 18.63
C GLU A 64 -8.81 -9.48 17.19
N ARG A 65 -9.34 -8.67 16.27
CA ARG A 65 -9.01 -8.74 14.85
C ARG A 65 -8.71 -7.34 14.36
N TYR A 66 -7.65 -7.20 13.58
CA TYR A 66 -7.20 -5.91 13.07
C TYR A 66 -6.89 -5.98 11.57
N LEU A 67 -6.95 -4.84 10.90
CA LEU A 67 -6.50 -4.65 9.54
C LEU A 67 -4.96 -4.72 9.49
N PRO A 68 -4.37 -5.12 8.36
CA PRO A 68 -2.92 -5.23 8.20
C PRO A 68 -2.13 -4.01 8.68
N HIS A 69 -2.57 -2.79 8.32
CA HIS A 69 -1.87 -1.57 8.72
C HIS A 69 -2.00 -1.27 10.24
N GLU A 70 -3.09 -1.67 10.88
CA GLU A 70 -3.29 -1.50 12.33
C GLU A 70 -2.29 -2.36 13.12
N PHE A 71 -1.98 -3.57 12.66
CA PHE A 71 -0.90 -4.37 13.23
C PHE A 71 0.47 -3.72 13.05
N MET A 72 0.73 -3.14 11.88
CA MET A 72 1.97 -2.39 11.64
C MET A 72 2.09 -1.18 12.56
N TYR A 73 1.00 -0.43 12.77
CA TYR A 73 0.97 0.68 13.72
C TYR A 73 1.24 0.21 15.15
N LYS A 74 0.60 -0.87 15.60
CA LYS A 74 0.87 -1.46 16.92
C LYS A 74 2.35 -1.84 17.09
N MET A 75 2.98 -2.40 16.06
CA MET A 75 4.40 -2.75 16.09
C MET A 75 5.31 -1.52 16.13
N LEU A 76 5.00 -0.48 15.36
CA LEU A 76 5.81 0.75 15.35
C LEU A 76 5.68 1.53 16.66
N LEU A 77 4.47 1.63 17.20
CA LEU A 77 4.16 2.41 18.40
C LEU A 77 4.49 1.69 19.71
N SER A 78 4.74 0.38 19.69
CA SER A 78 5.12 -0.37 20.89
C SER A 78 6.57 -0.16 21.31
N GLY A 79 7.40 0.46 20.46
CA GLY A 79 8.82 0.68 20.71
C GLY A 79 9.70 -0.55 20.51
N VAL A 80 9.14 -1.70 20.13
CA VAL A 80 9.89 -2.97 19.98
C VAL A 80 10.96 -2.95 18.88
N LEU A 81 10.92 -1.96 18.00
CA LEU A 81 11.88 -1.78 16.91
C LEU A 81 12.90 -0.66 17.18
N GLU A 82 12.82 0.05 18.31
CA GLU A 82 13.66 1.24 18.57
C GLU A 82 15.15 0.96 18.49
N GLU A 83 15.60 -0.18 18.99
CA GLU A 83 17.01 -0.59 18.92
C GLU A 83 17.50 -0.91 17.50
N HIS A 84 16.56 -1.03 16.55
CA HIS A 84 16.81 -1.39 15.15
C HIS A 84 16.62 -0.21 14.18
N TYR A 85 16.37 1.00 14.68
CA TYR A 85 16.20 2.17 13.82
C TYR A 85 17.53 2.61 13.20
N GLU A 86 17.55 2.70 11.86
CA GLU A 86 18.74 3.08 11.09
C GLU A 86 18.62 4.44 10.39
N ILE A 87 17.46 5.09 10.50
CA ILE A 87 17.21 6.46 10.01
C ILE A 87 16.47 7.28 11.08
N ASP A 88 16.41 8.59 10.90
CA ASP A 88 15.58 9.48 11.73
C ASP A 88 14.09 9.14 11.55
N LEU A 89 13.34 9.07 12.65
CA LEU A 89 11.91 8.75 12.63
C LEU A 89 11.11 9.74 11.77
N LYS A 90 11.54 11.00 11.69
CA LYS A 90 10.90 12.02 10.85
C LYS A 90 10.94 11.66 9.35
N ASP A 91 11.89 10.81 8.95
CA ASP A 91 12.08 10.35 7.58
C ASP A 91 11.29 9.03 7.30
N SER A 92 10.54 8.53 8.28
CA SER A 92 9.68 7.34 8.17
C SER A 92 8.20 7.72 8.02
N TRP A 93 7.69 7.67 6.78
CA TRP A 93 6.29 8.00 6.51
C TRP A 93 5.30 7.09 7.25
N MET A 94 5.62 5.80 7.42
CA MET A 94 4.74 4.84 8.08
C MET A 94 4.67 5.09 9.59
N TYR A 95 5.75 5.56 10.19
CA TYR A 95 5.75 5.97 11.59
C TYR A 95 4.91 7.24 11.78
N ALA A 96 5.13 8.25 10.93
CA ALA A 96 4.31 9.47 10.95
C ALA A 96 2.81 9.18 10.73
N ALA A 97 2.48 8.20 9.88
CA ALA A 97 1.11 7.75 9.67
C ALA A 97 0.53 7.06 10.91
N ALA A 98 1.33 6.23 11.61
CA ALA A 98 0.95 5.58 12.85
C ALA A 98 0.69 6.59 13.98
N GLU A 99 1.58 7.57 14.19
CA GLU A 99 1.43 8.61 15.22
C GLU A 99 0.17 9.44 15.03
N LYS A 100 -0.20 9.72 13.78
CA LYS A 100 -1.41 10.47 13.43
C LYS A 100 -2.65 9.59 13.27
N ASN A 101 -2.50 8.27 13.44
CA ASN A 101 -3.53 7.27 13.20
C ASN A 101 -4.25 7.47 11.84
N LEU A 102 -3.47 7.67 10.77
CA LEU A 102 -4.03 7.90 9.45
C LEU A 102 -4.73 6.64 8.93
N PRO A 103 -5.90 6.76 8.28
CA PRO A 103 -6.54 5.63 7.64
C PRO A 103 -5.67 5.12 6.47
N ILE A 104 -5.40 3.82 6.43
CA ILE A 104 -4.72 3.16 5.31
C ILE A 104 -5.62 2.06 4.78
N VAL A 105 -5.75 1.98 3.45
CA VAL A 105 -6.44 0.89 2.77
C VAL A 105 -5.42 0.12 1.95
N CYS A 106 -5.13 -1.12 2.37
CA CYS A 106 -4.12 -1.99 1.76
C CYS A 106 -4.77 -3.31 1.31
N PRO A 107 -5.54 -3.29 0.22
CA PRO A 107 -6.13 -4.49 -0.35
C PRO A 107 -5.03 -5.39 -0.95
N GLY A 108 -5.26 -6.70 -0.97
CA GLY A 108 -4.27 -7.66 -1.49
C GLY A 108 -3.02 -7.78 -0.61
N TRP A 109 -3.10 -7.44 0.68
CA TRP A 109 -1.96 -7.48 1.61
C TRP A 109 -1.30 -8.87 1.69
N GLU A 110 -2.07 -9.93 1.41
CA GLU A 110 -1.61 -11.31 1.36
C GLU A 110 -0.54 -11.54 0.28
N ASP A 111 -0.55 -10.72 -0.79
CA ASP A 111 0.48 -10.68 -1.83
C ASP A 111 1.69 -9.85 -1.35
N SER A 112 2.27 -10.27 -0.23
CA SER A 112 3.45 -9.63 0.34
C SER A 112 4.28 -10.61 1.18
N THR A 113 5.53 -10.25 1.48
CA THR A 113 6.37 -11.04 2.39
C THR A 113 5.72 -11.22 3.76
N MET A 114 5.06 -10.19 4.30
CA MET A 114 4.36 -10.28 5.58
C MET A 114 3.11 -11.17 5.48
N GLY A 115 2.38 -11.09 4.37
CA GLY A 115 1.27 -12.00 4.05
C GLY A 115 1.71 -13.47 4.01
N ASN A 116 2.82 -13.75 3.32
CA ASN A 116 3.41 -15.09 3.24
C ASN A 116 3.86 -15.61 4.62
N ILE A 117 4.48 -14.76 5.44
CA ILE A 117 4.87 -15.10 6.81
C ILE A 117 3.62 -15.45 7.64
N PHE A 118 2.58 -14.62 7.61
CA PHE A 118 1.33 -14.87 8.33
C PHE A 118 0.67 -16.18 7.86
N ALA A 119 0.55 -16.40 6.56
CA ALA A 119 0.01 -17.63 5.98
C ALA A 119 0.80 -18.88 6.43
N SER A 120 2.13 -18.77 6.60
CA SER A 120 2.94 -19.86 7.11
C SER A 120 2.55 -20.27 8.54
N TYR A 121 2.21 -19.30 9.40
CA TYR A 121 1.73 -19.57 10.76
C TYR A 121 0.33 -20.16 10.78
N VAL A 122 -0.52 -19.79 9.82
CA VAL A 122 -1.83 -20.43 9.62
C VAL A 122 -1.67 -21.90 9.23
N VAL A 123 -0.77 -22.20 8.29
CA VAL A 123 -0.49 -23.59 7.87
C VAL A 123 0.07 -24.44 9.02
N LYS A 124 0.88 -23.84 9.90
CA LYS A 124 1.40 -24.51 11.11
C LYS A 124 0.35 -24.71 12.21
N GLY A 125 -0.83 -24.07 12.11
CA GLY A 125 -1.85 -24.08 13.15
C GLY A 125 -1.53 -23.19 14.35
N GLU A 126 -0.61 -22.25 14.19
CA GLU A 126 -0.18 -21.31 15.24
C GLU A 126 -1.03 -20.03 15.26
N LEU A 127 -1.65 -19.69 14.12
CA LEU A 127 -2.61 -18.61 13.95
C LEU A 127 -3.80 -19.09 13.12
N THR A 128 -4.90 -18.34 13.16
CA THR A 128 -6.06 -18.50 12.29
C THR A 128 -6.08 -17.40 11.24
N ALA A 129 -6.53 -17.72 10.03
CA ALA A 129 -6.63 -16.73 8.95
C ALA A 129 -7.53 -15.54 9.34
N SER A 130 -8.53 -15.79 10.18
CA SER A 130 -9.45 -14.77 10.72
C SER A 130 -8.79 -13.76 11.64
N THR A 131 -7.60 -14.00 12.20
CA THR A 131 -6.92 -13.00 13.05
C THR A 131 -6.67 -11.68 12.30
N MET A 132 -6.51 -11.76 10.98
CA MET A 132 -6.48 -10.60 10.10
C MET A 132 -7.88 -10.26 9.57
N LYS A 133 -8.20 -8.97 9.53
CA LYS A 133 -9.37 -8.46 8.78
C LYS A 133 -9.13 -8.54 7.27
N SER A 134 -10.17 -8.86 6.53
CA SER A 134 -10.14 -9.14 5.09
C SER A 134 -10.19 -7.88 4.20
N GLY A 135 -9.95 -8.06 2.90
CA GLY A 135 -10.17 -7.02 1.90
C GLY A 135 -11.63 -6.51 1.85
N ILE A 136 -12.61 -7.37 2.15
CA ILE A 136 -14.01 -6.93 2.25
C ILE A 136 -14.19 -5.98 3.45
N GLU A 137 -13.56 -6.28 4.58
CA GLU A 137 -13.60 -5.41 5.76
C GLU A 137 -12.88 -4.07 5.51
N TYR A 138 -11.85 -4.04 4.65
CA TYR A 138 -11.29 -2.78 4.14
C TYR A 138 -12.30 -1.98 3.30
N MET A 139 -13.05 -2.65 2.41
CA MET A 139 -14.03 -1.97 1.56
C MET A 139 -15.17 -1.38 2.39
N THR A 140 -15.67 -2.11 3.39
CA THR A 140 -16.71 -1.59 4.29
C THR A 140 -16.20 -0.43 5.13
N PHE A 141 -14.97 -0.53 5.67
CA PHE A 141 -14.32 0.58 6.35
C PHE A 141 -14.20 1.82 5.45
N LEU A 142 -13.74 1.64 4.22
CA LEU A 142 -13.59 2.75 3.26
C LEU A 142 -14.95 3.36 2.88
N ALA A 143 -16.01 2.55 2.80
CA ALA A 143 -17.36 3.01 2.52
C ALA A 143 -17.90 3.94 3.61
N ASP A 144 -17.71 3.56 4.87
CA ASP A 144 -18.08 4.40 6.02
C ASP A 144 -17.25 5.69 6.03
N TRP A 145 -15.92 5.56 5.89
CA TRP A 145 -15.01 6.70 5.83
C TRP A 145 -15.38 7.68 4.70
N TYR A 146 -15.65 7.17 3.50
CA TYR A 146 -16.03 8.01 2.35
C TYR A 146 -17.36 8.74 2.60
N THR A 147 -18.35 8.03 3.15
CA THR A 147 -19.66 8.61 3.47
C THR A 147 -19.52 9.76 4.48
N GLU A 148 -18.68 9.58 5.51
CA GLU A 148 -18.45 10.59 6.55
C GLU A 148 -17.62 11.79 6.10
N ASN A 149 -16.77 11.65 5.07
CA ASN A 149 -15.79 12.67 4.69
C ASN A 149 -16.09 13.36 3.35
N SER A 150 -17.13 12.94 2.62
CA SER A 150 -17.38 13.40 1.23
C SER A 150 -18.23 14.65 1.09
N GLU A 151 -18.70 15.27 2.18
CA GLU A 151 -19.56 16.47 2.15
C GLU A 151 -18.92 17.63 1.36
N ASN A 152 -17.61 17.86 1.52
CA ASN A 152 -16.87 18.92 0.82
C ASN A 152 -16.20 18.44 -0.48
N GLY A 153 -16.50 17.22 -0.91
CA GLY A 153 -15.85 16.55 -2.02
C GLY A 153 -14.49 15.96 -1.66
N ILE A 154 -14.15 14.84 -2.30
CA ILE A 154 -12.87 14.14 -2.11
C ILE A 154 -12.17 14.01 -3.46
N GLY A 155 -10.92 14.42 -3.52
CA GLY A 155 -10.05 14.23 -4.68
C GLY A 155 -9.28 12.91 -4.63
N PHE A 156 -9.15 12.26 -5.79
CA PHE A 156 -8.39 11.03 -5.95
C PHE A 156 -7.07 11.34 -6.69
N PHE A 157 -5.96 11.35 -5.94
CA PHE A 157 -4.61 11.50 -6.51
C PHE A 157 -3.89 10.16 -6.50
N GLN A 158 -3.72 9.59 -7.68
CA GLN A 158 -3.18 8.25 -7.90
C GLN A 158 -1.73 8.31 -8.36
N ILE A 159 -0.85 7.58 -7.71
CA ILE A 159 0.54 7.38 -8.15
C ILE A 159 0.69 5.91 -8.56
N GLY A 160 0.92 5.66 -9.85
CA GLY A 160 0.93 4.32 -10.42
C GLY A 160 -0.47 3.81 -10.79
N GLY A 161 -0.65 2.48 -10.74
CA GLY A 161 -1.87 1.78 -11.13
C GLY A 161 -2.21 0.60 -10.24
N GLY A 162 -2.85 -0.42 -10.81
CA GLY A 162 -3.16 -1.67 -10.13
C GLY A 162 -4.17 -1.51 -8.99
N ILE A 163 -4.09 -2.42 -8.00
CA ILE A 163 -5.07 -2.52 -6.91
C ILE A 163 -5.12 -1.27 -6.03
N ALA A 164 -4.00 -0.57 -5.84
CA ALA A 164 -3.93 0.69 -5.08
C ALA A 164 -4.73 1.82 -5.74
N GLY A 165 -4.94 1.76 -7.06
CA GLY A 165 -5.80 2.69 -7.79
C GLY A 165 -7.25 2.20 -7.89
N ASP A 166 -7.46 0.94 -8.27
CA ASP A 166 -8.81 0.45 -8.58
C ASP A 166 -9.67 0.16 -7.35
N PHE A 167 -9.10 -0.48 -6.34
CA PHE A 167 -9.85 -0.87 -5.15
C PHE A 167 -10.49 0.34 -4.45
N PRO A 168 -9.74 1.40 -4.09
CA PRO A 168 -10.36 2.51 -3.38
C PRO A 168 -11.29 3.34 -4.25
N ILE A 169 -11.03 3.52 -5.55
CA ILE A 169 -11.92 4.31 -6.41
C ILE A 169 -13.29 3.63 -6.58
N CYS A 170 -13.34 2.30 -6.48
CA CYS A 170 -14.55 1.49 -6.57
C CYS A 170 -15.50 1.66 -5.36
N VAL A 171 -15.10 2.36 -4.28
CA VAL A 171 -16.01 2.63 -3.16
C VAL A 171 -17.25 3.42 -3.60
N VAL A 172 -17.10 4.38 -4.51
CA VAL A 172 -18.20 5.22 -5.01
C VAL A 172 -19.22 4.41 -5.80
N PRO A 173 -18.86 3.64 -6.85
CA PRO A 173 -19.85 2.84 -7.55
C PRO A 173 -20.45 1.75 -6.65
N MET A 174 -19.71 1.20 -5.69
CA MET A 174 -20.27 0.25 -4.73
C MET A 174 -21.34 0.91 -3.83
N LEU A 175 -21.07 2.10 -3.28
CA LEU A 175 -22.05 2.88 -2.52
C LEU A 175 -23.28 3.25 -3.38
N TYR A 176 -23.05 3.76 -4.59
CA TYR A 176 -24.11 4.27 -5.45
C TYR A 176 -24.96 3.17 -6.10
N GLN A 177 -24.32 2.15 -6.68
CA GLN A 177 -24.97 1.12 -7.51
C GLN A 177 -25.36 -0.11 -6.66
N ASP A 178 -24.43 -0.64 -5.86
CA ASP A 178 -24.65 -1.90 -5.14
C ASP A 178 -25.42 -1.69 -3.82
N LEU A 179 -25.20 -0.56 -3.14
CA LEU A 179 -25.97 -0.14 -1.96
C LEU A 179 -27.13 0.80 -2.29
N GLU A 180 -27.33 1.13 -3.57
CA GLU A 180 -28.41 1.99 -4.08
C GLU A 180 -28.46 3.39 -3.41
N ARG A 181 -27.34 3.88 -2.87
CA ARG A 181 -27.22 5.23 -2.28
C ARG A 181 -27.00 6.26 -3.39
N THR A 182 -28.06 6.55 -4.14
CA THR A 182 -28.01 7.42 -5.33
C THR A 182 -27.66 8.89 -5.05
N ASP A 183 -27.57 9.29 -3.79
CA ASP A 183 -27.07 10.58 -3.32
C ASP A 183 -25.55 10.58 -3.04
N THR A 184 -24.86 9.44 -3.19
CA THR A 184 -23.40 9.34 -3.02
C THR A 184 -22.69 10.26 -4.02
N PRO A 185 -21.85 11.20 -3.56
CA PRO A 185 -21.11 12.07 -4.46
C PRO A 185 -20.05 11.29 -5.23
N PHE A 186 -19.85 11.64 -6.50
CA PHE A 186 -18.69 11.17 -7.27
C PHE A 186 -17.39 11.79 -6.73
N TRP A 187 -16.24 11.18 -7.08
CA TRP A 187 -14.95 11.81 -6.80
C TRP A 187 -14.87 13.20 -7.46
N SER A 188 -14.48 14.20 -6.66
CA SER A 188 -14.56 15.61 -7.05
C SER A 188 -13.35 16.08 -7.87
N TYR A 189 -12.28 15.28 -7.88
CA TYR A 189 -11.07 15.48 -8.67
C TYR A 189 -10.42 14.14 -8.95
N PHE A 190 -9.81 13.97 -10.12
CA PHE A 190 -8.98 12.82 -10.43
C PHE A 190 -7.66 13.26 -11.08
N CYS A 191 -6.53 12.77 -10.57
CA CYS A 191 -5.28 12.82 -11.31
C CYS A 191 -4.49 11.56 -11.07
N GLN A 192 -3.91 11.03 -12.14
CA GLN A 192 -3.07 9.85 -12.10
C GLN A 192 -1.70 10.15 -12.70
N ILE A 193 -0.64 9.81 -11.98
CA ILE A 193 0.69 9.61 -12.57
C ILE A 193 0.79 8.14 -12.97
N SER A 194 1.04 7.86 -14.24
CA SER A 194 1.14 6.48 -14.76
C SER A 194 2.22 6.39 -15.81
N ASP A 195 2.99 5.30 -15.79
CA ASP A 195 3.87 4.87 -16.87
C ASP A 195 3.20 3.82 -17.79
N SER A 196 1.97 3.41 -17.45
CA SER A 196 1.22 2.39 -18.18
C SER A 196 0.60 2.98 -19.44
N THR A 197 0.84 2.34 -20.57
CA THR A 197 0.22 2.71 -21.85
C THR A 197 -1.21 2.21 -21.93
N THR A 198 -2.11 3.03 -22.49
CA THR A 198 -3.45 2.59 -22.87
C THR A 198 -3.31 1.48 -23.91
N SER A 199 -3.67 0.25 -23.53
CA SER A 199 -3.42 -0.96 -24.32
C SER A 199 -4.58 -1.95 -24.20
N TYR A 200 -4.30 -3.24 -24.00
CA TYR A 200 -5.22 -4.40 -24.08
C TYR A 200 -6.31 -4.46 -22.99
N GLY A 201 -6.88 -3.33 -22.58
CA GLY A 201 -7.90 -3.25 -21.53
C GLY A 201 -7.35 -3.21 -20.10
N SER A 202 -6.08 -2.78 -19.91
CA SER A 202 -5.51 -2.61 -18.58
C SER A 202 -6.12 -1.42 -17.84
N TYR A 203 -6.57 -1.64 -16.60
CA TYR A 203 -7.04 -0.56 -15.71
C TYR A 203 -5.97 0.52 -15.50
N SER A 204 -4.71 0.12 -15.33
CA SER A 204 -3.61 1.05 -15.03
C SER A 204 -3.35 2.06 -16.14
N GLY A 205 -3.67 1.69 -17.40
CA GLY A 205 -3.56 2.56 -18.57
C GLY A 205 -4.90 3.12 -19.05
N ALA A 206 -6.00 2.92 -18.31
CA ALA A 206 -7.32 3.38 -18.69
C ALA A 206 -7.40 4.91 -18.60
N VAL A 207 -7.79 5.56 -19.70
CA VAL A 207 -7.94 7.02 -19.75
C VAL A 207 -8.98 7.48 -18.72
N PRO A 208 -8.82 8.66 -18.09
CA PRO A 208 -9.73 9.10 -17.03
C PRO A 208 -11.21 9.16 -17.44
N ASN A 209 -11.52 9.36 -18.71
CA ASN A 209 -12.90 9.35 -19.21
C ASN A 209 -13.60 8.00 -19.07
N GLU A 210 -12.87 6.88 -19.13
CA GLU A 210 -13.46 5.56 -18.95
C GLU A 210 -14.10 5.42 -17.56
N LYS A 211 -13.55 6.09 -16.54
CA LYS A 211 -14.08 6.07 -15.17
C LYS A 211 -15.49 6.65 -15.05
N ILE A 212 -15.94 7.47 -16.00
CA ILE A 212 -17.32 7.97 -16.04
C ILE A 212 -18.31 6.83 -16.29
N THR A 213 -17.99 5.90 -17.20
CA THR A 213 -18.91 4.79 -17.53
C THR A 213 -19.08 3.82 -16.38
N TRP A 214 -18.11 3.78 -15.46
CA TRP A 214 -18.16 3.00 -14.23
C TRP A 214 -18.86 3.72 -13.07
N GLY A 215 -19.34 4.96 -13.26
CA GLY A 215 -19.91 5.75 -12.17
C GLY A 215 -18.90 6.14 -11.10
N LYS A 216 -17.62 6.27 -11.47
CA LYS A 216 -16.56 6.73 -10.55
C LYS A 216 -16.43 8.26 -10.59
N LEU A 217 -16.57 8.87 -11.77
CA LEU A 217 -16.44 10.33 -11.98
C LEU A 217 -17.69 10.90 -12.63
N ASP A 218 -17.99 12.18 -12.36
CA ASP A 218 -18.99 12.95 -13.10
C ASP A 218 -18.44 13.46 -14.44
N ILE A 219 -19.33 13.83 -15.36
CA ILE A 219 -18.97 14.47 -16.64
C ILE A 219 -18.12 15.74 -16.41
N ASN A 220 -18.39 16.48 -15.35
CA ASN A 220 -17.71 17.74 -15.02
C ASN A 220 -16.52 17.57 -14.06
N THR A 221 -16.27 16.38 -13.52
CA THR A 221 -15.12 16.15 -12.64
C THR A 221 -13.81 16.52 -13.37
N PRO A 222 -12.98 17.44 -12.82
CA PRO A 222 -11.64 17.70 -13.33
C PRO A 222 -10.80 16.43 -13.24
N LYS A 223 -10.25 16.01 -14.38
CA LYS A 223 -9.58 14.72 -14.53
C LYS A 223 -8.34 14.84 -15.41
N TYR A 224 -7.22 14.35 -14.91
CA TYR A 224 -5.90 14.51 -15.55
C TYR A 224 -5.11 13.19 -15.52
N ILE A 225 -4.24 13.01 -16.50
CA ILE A 225 -3.24 11.94 -16.52
C ILE A 225 -1.86 12.54 -16.82
N ILE A 226 -0.86 12.13 -16.04
CA ILE A 226 0.54 12.50 -16.21
C ILE A 226 1.27 11.23 -16.61
N GLU A 227 1.60 11.12 -17.89
CA GLU A 227 2.31 9.97 -18.47
C GLU A 227 3.81 10.10 -18.18
N SER A 228 4.26 9.61 -17.03
CA SER A 228 5.65 9.72 -16.58
C SER A 228 5.99 8.74 -15.45
N ASP A 229 7.29 8.54 -15.22
CA ASP A 229 7.78 7.89 -14.01
C ASP A 229 7.50 8.79 -12.79
N ALA A 230 6.83 8.22 -11.78
CA ALA A 230 6.48 8.93 -10.56
C ALA A 230 7.68 9.52 -9.82
N THR A 231 8.85 8.89 -9.91
CA THR A 231 10.08 9.36 -9.27
C THR A 231 10.58 10.70 -9.84
N ILE A 232 10.12 11.09 -11.03
CA ILE A 232 10.46 12.37 -11.67
C ILE A 232 9.41 13.44 -11.31
N VAL A 233 8.12 13.13 -11.52
CA VAL A 233 7.07 14.15 -11.47
C VAL A 233 6.44 14.34 -10.09
N ALA A 234 6.35 13.29 -9.27
CA ALA A 234 5.72 13.41 -7.95
C ALA A 234 6.50 14.39 -7.03
N PRO A 235 7.85 14.36 -6.96
CA PRO A 235 8.61 15.34 -6.18
C PRO A 235 8.37 16.78 -6.64
N LEU A 236 8.25 17.04 -7.95
CA LEU A 236 7.99 18.38 -8.49
C LEU A 236 6.60 18.89 -8.09
N ILE A 237 5.58 18.03 -8.16
CA ILE A 237 4.22 18.35 -7.72
C ILE A 237 4.20 18.66 -6.23
N PHE A 238 4.81 17.80 -5.42
CA PHE A 238 4.85 18.00 -3.97
C PHE A 238 5.63 19.25 -3.58
N ALA A 239 6.76 19.53 -4.24
CA ALA A 239 7.53 20.75 -3.99
C ALA A 239 6.70 22.01 -4.27
N TYR A 240 5.98 22.04 -5.40
CA TYR A 240 5.11 23.16 -5.74
C TYR A 240 3.93 23.32 -4.77
N LEU A 241 3.26 22.23 -4.38
CA LEU A 241 2.10 22.28 -3.49
C LEU A 241 2.45 22.59 -2.03
N LEU A 242 3.59 22.07 -1.56
CA LEU A 242 4.03 22.20 -0.18
C LEU A 242 4.95 23.41 0.04
N ASN A 243 5.25 24.18 -1.01
CA ASN A 243 6.20 25.30 -1.00
C ASN A 243 7.58 24.90 -0.44
N LEU A 244 8.14 23.80 -0.95
CA LEU A 244 9.47 23.29 -0.58
C LEU A 244 10.60 23.97 -1.38
#